data_AF-A0A401TVT3-F1
#
_entry.id   AF-A0A401TVT3-F1
#
_cell.length_a   1.000
_cell.length_b   1.000
_cell.length_c   1.000
_cell.angle_alpha   90.00
_cell.angle_beta   90.00
_cell.angle_gamma   90.00
#
_symmetry.space_group_name_H-M   'P 1'
#
loop_
_entity.id
_entity.type
_entity.pdbx_description
1 polymer ?
#
loop_
_entity_poly.entity_id
_entity_poly.type
_entity_poly.pdbx_seq_one_letter_code
_entity_poly.pdbx_strand_id
1 'polypeptide(L)'
;MMSRKVCLIGISSAAAIAAGVTLYLVPELASSTPSQAASITDNRDEPAPQRFQLAQAQSGSQPAGATASSLPGGASSLNETYKDWGVVCAQDGSTKRCALSQLQSQQNGQRVLAIELNAPSGNTVSGTLVLPFGLALDSGVTFQIDDKPALSPIRFRTCLPAGCLVNV
;
A
#
# COMPACT_ATOMS: atom_id res chain seq x y z
N MET A 1 23.55 34.69 45.78
CA MET A 1 24.56 33.63 45.73
C MET A 1 24.58 33.05 44.33
N MET A 2 25.74 33.16 43.67
CA MET A 2 26.00 32.91 42.26
C MET A 2 26.09 31.41 41.92
N SER A 3 25.63 31.02 40.75
CA SER A 3 26.26 29.97 39.90
C SER A 3 25.73 30.12 38.48
N ARG A 4 26.33 31.02 37.69
CA ARG A 4 27.38 30.74 36.69
C ARG A 4 26.89 29.86 35.52
N LYS A 5 26.32 30.55 34.52
CA LYS A 5 26.36 30.13 33.11
C LYS A 5 27.82 30.12 32.65
N VAL A 6 28.28 28.99 32.14
CA VAL A 6 29.50 28.88 31.32
C VAL A 6 29.15 28.02 30.11
N CYS A 7 29.09 28.66 28.95
CA CYS A 7 29.06 28.03 27.64
C CYS A 7 30.44 28.30 27.04
N LEU A 8 31.26 27.25 26.86
CA LEU A 8 32.59 27.39 26.27
C LEU A 8 32.89 26.22 25.32
N ILE A 9 33.14 26.63 24.07
CA ILE A 9 34.13 26.14 23.12
C ILE A 9 33.80 24.84 22.38
N GLY A 10 33.53 25.02 21.08
CA GLY A 10 33.51 23.96 20.09
C GLY A 10 34.89 23.40 19.77
N ILE A 11 34.88 22.21 19.18
CA ILE A 11 36.06 21.60 18.59
C ILE A 11 35.61 21.04 17.24
N SER A 12 35.91 21.79 16.18
CA SER A 12 35.90 21.25 14.82
C SER A 12 37.02 20.23 14.71
N SER A 13 36.67 18.99 14.38
CA SER A 13 37.64 17.98 13.98
C SER A 13 37.36 17.63 12.52
N ALA A 14 38.13 18.23 11.61
CA ALA A 14 38.25 17.74 10.25
C ALA A 14 39.16 16.51 10.27
N ALA A 15 38.66 15.35 9.83
CA ALA A 15 39.46 14.16 9.61
C ALA A 15 39.47 13.83 8.11
N ALA A 16 40.68 13.63 7.61
CA ALA A 16 41.05 13.56 6.21
C ALA A 16 40.59 12.27 5.50
N ILE A 17 40.62 12.41 4.18
CA ILE A 17 40.17 11.48 3.13
C ILE A 17 41.15 10.31 3.02
N ALA A 18 40.64 9.09 2.93
CA ALA A 18 41.37 7.96 2.35
C ALA A 18 40.44 7.24 1.36
N ALA A 19 40.60 7.56 0.08
CA ALA A 19 39.96 6.87 -1.03
C ALA A 19 40.65 5.51 -1.23
N GLY A 20 40.05 4.44 -0.71
CA GLY A 20 40.45 3.07 -1.01
C GLY A 20 39.65 2.53 -2.20
N VAL A 21 40.18 2.69 -3.42
CA VAL A 21 39.67 1.97 -4.59
C VAL A 21 40.11 0.51 -4.44
N THR A 22 39.19 -0.35 -4.02
CA THR A 22 39.42 -1.80 -3.99
C THR A 22 39.00 -2.36 -5.35
N LEU A 23 39.97 -2.72 -6.17
CA LEU A 23 39.76 -3.46 -7.42
C LEU A 23 39.39 -4.91 -7.08
N TYR A 24 38.10 -5.24 -7.14
CA TYR A 24 37.65 -6.63 -7.20
C TYR A 24 37.76 -7.11 -8.66
N LEU A 25 38.75 -7.96 -8.91
CA LEU A 25 38.82 -8.80 -10.10
C LEU A 25 37.70 -9.85 -10.02
N VAL A 26 36.74 -9.77 -10.94
CA VAL A 26 35.74 -10.82 -11.17
C VAL A 26 36.34 -11.84 -12.14
N PRO A 27 36.41 -13.14 -11.82
CA PRO A 27 36.73 -14.16 -12.80
C PRO A 27 35.54 -14.31 -13.77
N GLU A 28 35.82 -14.02 -15.04
CA GLU A 28 34.94 -14.22 -16.19
C GLU A 28 34.81 -15.72 -16.48
N LEU A 29 33.62 -16.27 -16.32
CA LEU A 29 33.30 -17.64 -16.72
C LEU A 29 32.12 -17.64 -17.70
N ALA A 30 32.49 -18.02 -18.93
CA ALA A 30 31.70 -18.71 -19.94
C ALA A 30 30.49 -17.96 -20.56
N SER A 31 30.79 -17.27 -21.66
CA SER A 31 29.83 -16.97 -22.73
C SER A 31 29.49 -18.25 -23.49
N SER A 32 28.24 -18.70 -23.38
CA SER A 32 27.67 -19.72 -24.26
C SER A 32 27.19 -19.07 -25.56
N THR A 33 27.88 -19.39 -26.64
CA THR A 33 27.61 -19.02 -28.03
C THR A 33 26.22 -19.49 -28.49
N PRO A 34 25.38 -18.64 -29.08
CA PRO A 34 24.31 -19.12 -29.94
C PRO A 34 24.88 -19.37 -31.33
N SER A 35 24.70 -20.63 -31.73
CA SER A 35 25.02 -21.21 -33.02
C SER A 35 24.49 -20.40 -34.20
N GLN A 36 25.28 -20.44 -35.27
CA GLN A 36 25.02 -19.87 -36.58
C GLN A 36 23.66 -20.30 -37.14
N ALA A 37 23.03 -19.34 -37.82
CA ALA A 37 21.86 -19.51 -38.65
C ALA A 37 22.10 -20.56 -39.74
N ALA A 38 21.32 -21.63 -39.71
CA ALA A 38 21.01 -22.42 -40.88
C ALA A 38 19.61 -21.99 -41.34
N SER A 39 19.52 -21.45 -42.55
CA SER A 39 18.27 -21.15 -43.23
C SER A 39 17.56 -22.45 -43.57
N ILE A 40 16.52 -22.78 -42.81
CA ILE A 40 15.55 -23.81 -43.17
C ILE A 40 14.45 -23.11 -43.96
N THR A 41 14.42 -23.38 -45.26
CA THR A 41 13.29 -23.07 -46.13
C THR A 41 12.16 -24.01 -45.76
N ASP A 42 11.23 -23.53 -44.95
CA ASP A 42 9.97 -24.22 -44.68
C ASP A 42 8.85 -23.51 -45.45
N ASN A 43 8.58 -24.01 -46.65
CA ASN A 43 7.34 -23.74 -47.36
C ASN A 43 6.20 -24.41 -46.57
N ARG A 44 5.57 -23.65 -45.67
CA ARG A 44 4.23 -23.97 -45.19
C ARG A 44 3.27 -22.92 -45.72
N ASP A 45 2.37 -23.39 -46.59
CA ASP A 45 1.17 -22.71 -47.04
C ASP A 45 0.51 -21.90 -45.92
N GLU A 46 0.46 -20.59 -46.10
CA GLU A 46 -0.33 -19.66 -45.32
C GLU A 46 -1.79 -19.73 -45.82
N PRO A 47 -2.76 -20.25 -45.05
CA PRO A 47 -4.14 -20.10 -45.42
C PRO A 47 -4.57 -18.66 -45.14
N ALA A 48 -5.08 -17.99 -46.17
CA ALA A 48 -5.61 -16.64 -46.12
C ALA A 48 -6.58 -16.42 -44.93
N PRO A 49 -6.66 -15.21 -44.36
CA PRO A 49 -7.58 -14.94 -43.25
C PRO A 49 -9.02 -14.98 -43.76
N GLN A 50 -9.79 -15.97 -43.29
CA GLN A 50 -11.23 -16.02 -43.55
C GLN A 50 -11.94 -14.97 -42.71
N ARG A 51 -12.33 -13.88 -43.38
CA ARG A 51 -13.31 -12.90 -42.90
C ARG A 51 -14.66 -13.57 -42.72
N PHE A 52 -14.95 -14.06 -41.53
CA PHE A 52 -16.30 -14.42 -41.13
C PHE A 52 -17.01 -13.19 -40.54
N GLN A 53 -17.78 -12.53 -41.40
CA GLN A 53 -18.86 -11.64 -40.98
C GLN A 53 -19.92 -12.46 -40.23
N LEU A 54 -20.23 -12.03 -39.01
CA LEU A 54 -21.44 -12.43 -38.31
C LEU A 54 -22.36 -11.21 -38.18
N ALA A 55 -23.62 -11.51 -38.44
CA ALA A 55 -24.69 -10.60 -38.76
C ALA A 55 -25.12 -9.67 -37.61
N GLN A 56 -25.75 -8.57 -38.01
CA GLN A 56 -26.63 -7.78 -37.15
C GLN A 56 -27.91 -8.57 -36.83
N ALA A 57 -28.53 -8.17 -35.71
CA ALA A 57 -29.82 -8.55 -35.13
C ALA A 57 -29.81 -9.74 -34.16
N GLN A 58 -29.85 -9.42 -32.87
CA GLN A 58 -31.01 -9.77 -32.03
C GLN A 58 -31.02 -8.91 -30.78
N SER A 59 -32.04 -8.04 -30.72
CA SER A 59 -32.56 -7.43 -29.51
C SER A 59 -33.08 -8.54 -28.59
N GLY A 60 -32.18 -9.18 -27.85
CA GLY A 60 -32.54 -9.99 -26.70
C GLY A 60 -32.83 -9.04 -25.54
N SER A 61 -34.09 -8.95 -25.15
CA SER A 61 -34.49 -8.38 -23.86
C SER A 61 -33.68 -9.06 -22.75
N GLN A 62 -32.63 -8.41 -22.28
CA GLN A 62 -31.99 -8.78 -21.02
C GLN A 62 -33.07 -8.73 -19.93
N PRO A 63 -33.23 -9.76 -19.10
CA PRO A 63 -33.98 -9.60 -17.87
C PRO A 63 -33.31 -8.45 -17.12
N ALA A 64 -34.09 -7.41 -16.81
CA ALA A 64 -33.70 -6.35 -15.91
C ALA A 64 -33.56 -6.95 -14.49
N GLY A 65 -32.51 -7.72 -14.29
CA GLY A 65 -31.90 -7.99 -13.00
C GLY A 65 -30.66 -7.12 -12.86
N ALA A 66 -30.76 -5.84 -13.20
CA ALA A 66 -29.74 -4.88 -12.81
C ALA A 66 -29.84 -4.77 -11.28
N THR A 67 -29.02 -5.53 -10.56
CA THR A 67 -28.52 -5.07 -9.26
C THR A 67 -27.87 -3.72 -9.54
N ALA A 68 -28.65 -2.66 -9.40
CA ALA A 68 -28.17 -1.31 -9.52
C ALA A 68 -26.99 -1.20 -8.56
N SER A 69 -25.79 -1.00 -9.10
CA SER A 69 -24.65 -0.71 -8.25
C SER A 69 -25.01 0.52 -7.43
N SER A 70 -24.83 0.42 -6.13
CA SER A 70 -25.08 1.51 -5.19
C SER A 70 -23.96 2.57 -5.20
N LEU A 71 -22.94 2.36 -6.03
CA LEU A 71 -21.86 3.32 -6.27
C LEU A 71 -22.22 4.30 -7.39
N PRO A 72 -21.68 5.54 -7.34
CA PRO A 72 -21.93 6.56 -8.36
C PRO A 72 -21.62 6.05 -9.78
N GLY A 73 -22.48 6.40 -10.74
CA GLY A 73 -22.28 6.04 -12.14
C GLY A 73 -22.33 4.54 -12.45
N GLY A 74 -22.80 3.70 -11.53
CA GLY A 74 -22.89 2.26 -11.75
C GLY A 74 -21.56 1.50 -11.59
N ALA A 75 -20.53 2.14 -11.03
CA ALA A 75 -19.20 1.55 -10.89
C ALA A 75 -19.21 0.32 -9.95
N SER A 76 -18.31 -0.64 -10.17
CA SER A 76 -18.11 -1.77 -9.24
C SER A 76 -17.11 -1.46 -8.11
N SER A 77 -16.32 -0.39 -8.28
CA SER A 77 -15.33 0.07 -7.30
C SER A 77 -15.11 1.58 -7.41
N LEU A 78 -14.75 2.20 -6.30
CA LEU A 78 -14.46 3.63 -6.19
C LEU A 78 -13.20 3.81 -5.34
N ASN A 79 -12.31 4.72 -5.74
CA ASN A 79 -11.14 5.12 -4.98
C ASN A 79 -11.07 6.65 -4.98
N GLU A 80 -11.11 7.23 -3.79
CA GLU A 80 -11.12 8.68 -3.56
C GLU A 80 -10.03 9.05 -2.56
N THR A 81 -9.57 10.30 -2.63
CA THR A 81 -8.59 10.84 -1.70
C THR A 81 -9.10 12.15 -1.12
N TYR A 82 -9.09 12.23 0.20
CA TYR A 82 -9.54 13.38 0.99
C TYR A 82 -8.41 13.79 1.94
N LYS A 83 -7.59 14.75 1.51
CA LYS A 83 -6.35 15.13 2.23
C LYS A 83 -5.48 13.89 2.45
N ASP A 84 -5.17 13.54 3.70
CA ASP A 84 -4.34 12.40 4.08
C ASP A 84 -5.09 11.06 4.12
N TRP A 85 -6.39 11.07 3.84
CA TRP A 85 -7.25 9.88 3.89
C TRP A 85 -7.55 9.36 2.49
N GLY A 86 -7.41 8.05 2.31
CA GLY A 86 -7.93 7.32 1.16
C GLY A 86 -9.24 6.64 1.49
N VAL A 87 -10.19 6.65 0.55
CA VAL A 87 -11.46 5.93 0.66
C VAL A 87 -11.54 4.94 -0.49
N VAL A 88 -11.65 3.65 -0.16
CA VAL A 88 -11.86 2.60 -1.16
C VAL A 88 -13.21 1.97 -0.89
N CYS A 89 -14.07 1.97 -1.92
CA CYS A 89 -15.33 1.26 -1.90
C CYS A 89 -15.39 0.19 -2.97
N ALA A 90 -16.03 -0.93 -2.66
CA ALA A 90 -16.35 -1.99 -3.60
C ALA A 90 -17.84 -2.36 -3.48
N GLN A 91 -18.44 -2.67 -4.63
CA GLN A 91 -19.76 -3.27 -4.70
C GLN A 91 -19.62 -4.78 -4.54
N ASP A 92 -20.28 -5.33 -3.53
CA ASP A 92 -20.33 -6.76 -3.22
C ASP A 92 -21.79 -7.23 -3.29
N GLY A 93 -22.18 -7.78 -4.44
CA GLY A 93 -23.59 -8.03 -4.76
C GLY A 93 -24.41 -6.74 -4.70
N SER A 94 -25.41 -6.68 -3.84
CA SER A 94 -26.23 -5.47 -3.60
C SER A 94 -25.67 -4.56 -2.50
N THR A 95 -24.56 -4.92 -1.85
CA THR A 95 -24.02 -4.19 -0.70
C THR A 95 -22.79 -3.38 -1.07
N LYS A 96 -22.75 -2.10 -0.66
CA LYS A 96 -21.53 -1.29 -0.70
C LYS A 96 -20.68 -1.53 0.52
N ARG A 97 -19.40 -1.85 0.34
CA ARG A 97 -18.42 -1.87 1.43
C ARG A 97 -17.36 -0.80 1.18
N CYS A 98 -17.16 0.08 2.15
CA CYS A 98 -16.16 1.14 2.08
C CYS A 98 -15.20 1.04 3.27
N ALA A 99 -13.93 1.27 3.02
CA ALA A 99 -12.89 1.43 4.03
C ALA A 99 -12.22 2.79 3.86
N LEU A 100 -11.98 3.47 4.99
CA LEU A 100 -11.20 4.69 5.09
C LEU A 100 -9.82 4.31 5.61
N SER A 101 -8.76 4.82 5.00
CA SER A 101 -7.40 4.50 5.39
C SER A 101 -6.53 5.75 5.48
N GLN A 102 -5.60 5.74 6.44
CA GLN A 102 -4.53 6.72 6.54
C GLN A 102 -3.22 6.00 6.84
N LEU A 103 -2.14 6.50 6.23
CA LEU A 103 -0.79 6.05 6.49
C LEU A 103 0.08 7.19 6.98
N GLN A 104 0.72 7.03 8.14
CA GLN A 104 1.74 7.96 8.62
C GLN A 104 3.11 7.28 8.55
N SER A 105 4.06 7.97 7.94
CA SER A 105 5.44 7.51 7.77
C SER A 105 6.42 8.59 8.21
N GLN A 106 7.57 8.16 8.69
CA GLN A 106 8.71 9.04 8.94
C GLN A 106 9.38 9.46 7.62
N GLN A 107 10.28 10.44 7.70
CA GLN A 107 11.05 10.96 6.55
C GLN A 107 11.89 9.88 5.86
N ASN A 108 12.34 8.86 6.61
CA ASN A 108 13.08 7.72 6.09
C ASN A 108 12.19 6.65 5.40
N GLY A 109 10.88 6.91 5.26
CA GLY A 109 9.91 5.98 4.67
C GLY A 109 9.40 4.90 5.63
N GLN A 110 9.85 4.87 6.88
CA GLN A 110 9.35 3.92 7.86
C GLN A 110 7.92 4.29 8.28
N ARG A 111 6.97 3.39 8.03
CA ARG A 111 5.60 3.49 8.56
C ARG A 111 5.63 3.49 10.09
N VAL A 112 4.93 4.45 10.70
CA VAL A 112 4.75 4.56 12.16
C VAL A 112 3.30 4.43 12.60
N LEU A 113 2.35 4.55 11.67
CA LEU A 113 0.95 4.25 11.94
C LEU A 113 0.25 3.93 10.62
N ALA A 114 -0.53 2.85 10.61
CA ALA A 114 -1.58 2.66 9.60
C ALA A 114 -2.93 2.57 10.31
N ILE A 115 -3.93 3.22 9.75
CA ILE A 115 -5.30 3.20 10.24
C ILE A 115 -6.18 2.70 9.10
N GLU A 116 -7.04 1.73 9.38
CA GLU A 116 -8.13 1.32 8.50
C GLU A 116 -9.43 1.31 9.31
N LEU A 117 -10.43 2.05 8.83
CA LEU A 117 -11.72 2.22 9.48
C LEU A 117 -12.84 1.85 8.51
N ASN A 118 -13.92 1.30 9.06
CA ASN A 118 -15.15 1.00 8.36
C ASN A 118 -16.35 1.39 9.22
N ALA A 119 -17.37 1.94 8.59
CA ALA A 119 -18.62 2.36 9.24
C ALA A 119 -19.84 1.77 8.50
N PRO A 120 -20.12 0.46 8.64
CA PRO A 120 -21.15 -0.22 7.84
C PRO A 120 -22.55 0.39 7.99
N SER A 121 -22.88 0.88 9.20
CA SER A 121 -24.16 1.52 9.51
C SER A 121 -24.09 3.05 9.59
N GLY A 122 -22.92 3.66 9.36
CA GLY A 122 -22.67 5.10 9.49
C GLY A 122 -22.58 5.64 10.92
N ASN A 123 -23.20 4.96 11.89
CA ASN A 123 -23.30 5.44 13.29
C ASN A 123 -22.24 4.83 14.21
N THR A 124 -21.59 3.76 13.78
CA THR A 124 -20.52 3.08 14.53
C THR A 124 -19.33 2.91 13.61
N VAL A 125 -18.20 3.46 14.04
CA VAL A 125 -16.91 3.24 13.40
C VAL A 125 -16.25 2.06 14.10
N SER A 126 -15.67 1.18 13.30
CA SER A 126 -14.84 0.08 13.75
C SER A 126 -13.61 0.02 12.86
N GLY A 127 -12.51 -0.55 13.34
CA GLY A 127 -11.33 -0.61 12.51
C GLY A 127 -10.14 -1.30 13.13
N THR A 128 -9.04 -1.24 12.40
CA THR A 128 -7.75 -1.78 12.81
C THR A 128 -6.68 -0.70 12.68
N LEU A 129 -5.84 -0.60 13.69
CA LEU A 129 -4.61 0.18 13.64
C LEU A 129 -3.42 -0.77 13.65
N VAL A 130 -2.42 -0.44 12.83
CA VAL A 130 -1.13 -1.12 12.81
C VAL A 130 -0.08 -0.17 13.37
N LEU A 131 0.40 -0.49 14.57
CA LEU A 131 1.43 0.25 15.28
C LEU A 131 2.81 -0.43 15.11
N PRO A 132 3.91 0.31 15.27
CA PRO A 132 5.26 -0.23 15.13
C PRO A 132 5.60 -1.18 16.29
N PHE A 133 6.67 -1.95 16.10
CA PHE A 133 7.29 -2.75 17.15
C PHE A 133 8.05 -1.87 18.16
N GLY A 134 8.37 -2.44 19.33
CA GLY A 134 9.13 -1.76 20.38
C GLY A 134 8.27 -0.94 21.36
N LEU A 135 6.94 -1.08 21.31
CA LEU A 135 6.01 -0.48 22.26
C LEU A 135 5.78 -1.38 23.48
N ALA A 136 5.46 -0.80 24.63
CA ALA A 136 5.08 -1.55 25.84
C ALA A 136 3.65 -2.11 25.70
N LEU A 137 3.53 -3.36 25.24
CA LEU A 137 2.24 -3.97 24.90
C LEU A 137 1.26 -4.03 26.08
N ASP A 138 1.76 -4.31 27.28
CA ASP A 138 0.93 -4.46 28.49
C ASP A 138 0.19 -3.16 28.87
N SER A 139 0.75 -1.99 28.51
CA SER A 139 0.11 -0.70 28.77
C SER A 139 -1.06 -0.40 27.83
N GLY A 140 -1.16 -1.10 26.70
CA GLY A 140 -2.15 -0.84 25.66
C GLY A 140 -1.92 0.49 24.93
N VAL A 141 -2.93 0.91 24.17
CA VAL A 141 -2.93 2.13 23.36
C VAL A 141 -4.05 3.04 23.81
N THR A 142 -3.70 4.28 24.11
CA THR A 142 -4.64 5.34 24.50
C THR A 142 -4.87 6.27 23.33
N PHE A 143 -6.13 6.57 23.04
CA PHE A 143 -6.52 7.47 21.95
C PHE A 143 -6.99 8.81 22.50
N GLN A 144 -6.59 9.89 21.85
CA GLN A 144 -7.07 11.23 22.13
C GLN A 144 -7.37 11.92 20.80
N ILE A 145 -8.53 12.57 20.72
CA ILE A 145 -8.95 13.31 19.53
C ILE A 145 -9.01 14.77 19.92
N ASP A 146 -8.17 15.59 19.29
CA ASP A 146 -8.02 17.00 19.62
C ASP A 146 -7.81 17.20 21.14
N ASP A 147 -8.49 18.18 21.72
CA ASP A 147 -8.40 18.50 23.15
C ASP A 147 -9.38 17.69 24.02
N LYS A 148 -9.99 16.62 23.49
CA LYS A 148 -10.92 15.80 24.28
C LYS A 148 -10.16 14.94 25.30
N PRO A 149 -10.82 14.49 26.38
CA PRO A 149 -10.23 13.52 27.29
C PRO A 149 -9.77 12.27 26.54
N ALA A 150 -8.62 11.75 26.95
CA ALA A 150 -8.11 10.49 26.44
C ALA A 150 -9.08 9.34 26.76
N LEU A 151 -9.29 8.45 25.79
CA LEU A 151 -10.10 7.26 25.94
C LEU A 151 -9.40 6.23 26.84
N SER A 152 -10.15 5.26 27.37
CA SER A 152 -9.56 4.15 28.10
C SER A 152 -8.59 3.35 27.21
N PRO A 153 -7.45 2.87 27.75
CA PRO A 153 -6.48 2.11 26.97
C PRO A 153 -7.09 0.86 26.32
N ILE A 154 -6.82 0.67 25.03
CA ILE A 154 -7.23 -0.51 24.26
C ILE A 154 -6.03 -1.45 24.13
N ARG A 155 -6.24 -2.74 24.39
CA ARG A 155 -5.17 -3.73 24.32
C ARG A 155 -4.78 -4.05 22.87
N PHE A 156 -3.50 -4.31 22.66
CA PHE A 156 -3.02 -4.97 21.47
C PHE A 156 -3.67 -6.36 21.34
N ARG A 157 -4.04 -6.72 20.10
CA ARG A 157 -4.64 -8.02 19.77
C ARG A 157 -3.57 -9.06 19.49
N THR A 158 -2.62 -8.71 18.64
CA THR A 158 -1.52 -9.57 18.19
C THR A 158 -0.47 -8.71 17.48
N CYS A 159 0.69 -9.27 17.18
CA CYS A 159 1.65 -8.65 16.28
C CYS A 159 1.96 -9.59 15.10
N LEU A 160 2.03 -9.00 13.91
CA LEU A 160 2.35 -9.63 12.63
C LEU A 160 3.58 -8.92 12.04
N PRO A 161 4.22 -9.43 10.97
CA PRO A 161 5.37 -8.77 10.36
C PRO A 161 5.15 -7.29 9.98
N ALA A 162 3.91 -6.90 9.72
CA ALA A 162 3.53 -5.51 9.42
C ALA A 162 3.49 -4.58 10.64
N GLY A 163 3.45 -5.12 11.87
CA GLY A 163 3.34 -4.38 13.12
C GLY A 163 2.38 -5.01 14.14
N CYS A 164 2.08 -4.29 15.20
CA CYS A 164 1.15 -4.71 16.26
C CYS A 164 -0.25 -4.15 16.02
N LEU A 165 -1.25 -5.02 16.08
CA LEU A 165 -2.65 -4.71 15.74
C LEU A 165 -3.45 -4.29 16.97
N VAL A 166 -4.26 -3.25 16.82
CA VAL A 166 -5.28 -2.82 17.77
C VAL A 166 -6.60 -2.69 17.04
N ASN A 167 -7.68 -3.23 17.61
CA ASN A 167 -9.02 -3.08 17.05
C ASN A 167 -9.77 -2.01 17.84
N VAL A 168 -10.36 -1.06 17.13
CA VAL A 168 -11.16 0.04 17.67
C VAL A 168 -12.63 -0.13 17.32
#